data_AF-A0A7J6VC04-F1
#
_entry.id   AF-A0A7J6VC04-F1
#
_cell.length_a   1.000
_cell.length_b   1.000
_cell.length_c   1.000
_cell.angle_alpha   90.00
_cell.angle_beta   90.00
_cell.angle_gamma   90.00
#
_symmetry.space_group_name_H-M   'P 1'
#
loop_
_entity.id
_entity.type
_entity.pdbx_description
1 polymer ?
#
loop_
_entity_poly.entity_id
_entity_poly.type
_entity_poly.pdbx_seq_one_letter_code
_entity_poly.pdbx_strand_id
1 'polypeptide(L)'
;MHCKWGYENIHRVHHEFTAPIGFAAPYAHWTEVLILGIPSFAGPALVPCHMLTFWLWMIIRQMEAIETHSGHDFPWTPTKYIPFYGGAEYHDYHHFVGGQSHSNFASVFTYCDYIYGTDKGYRCQKKYLDKVN
;
A
#
# COMPACT_ATOMS: atom_id res chain seq x y z
N MET A 1 8.76 0.79 7.77
CA MET A 1 8.87 -0.13 8.94
C MET A 1 9.66 -1.39 8.57
N HIS A 2 10.50 -1.32 7.54
CA HIS A 2 11.03 -2.51 6.88
C HIS A 2 12.47 -2.81 7.23
N CYS A 3 13.09 -2.12 8.19
CA CYS A 3 14.32 -2.64 8.79
C CYS A 3 13.98 -3.90 9.60
N LYS A 4 14.96 -4.79 9.84
CA LYS A 4 14.75 -6.08 10.53
C LYS A 4 13.87 -5.96 11.78
N TRP A 5 14.26 -5.06 12.70
CA TRP A 5 13.53 -4.84 13.94
C TRP A 5 12.09 -4.32 13.71
N GLY A 6 11.93 -3.33 12.82
CA GLY A 6 10.61 -2.75 12.53
C GLY A 6 9.68 -3.77 11.86
N TYR A 7 10.21 -4.64 11.01
CA TYR A 7 9.43 -5.68 10.38
C TYR A 7 8.98 -6.69 11.43
N GLU A 8 9.92 -7.28 12.17
CA GLU A 8 9.64 -8.36 13.13
C GLU A 8 8.65 -7.95 14.24
N ASN A 9 8.71 -6.70 14.70
CA ASN A 9 7.95 -6.22 15.86
C ASN A 9 6.70 -5.42 15.52
N ILE A 10 6.63 -4.79 14.34
CA ILE A 10 5.51 -3.92 13.98
C ILE A 10 4.84 -4.43 12.71
N HIS A 11 5.59 -4.50 11.60
CA HIS A 11 4.99 -4.72 10.27
C HIS A 11 4.60 -6.17 9.99
N ARG A 12 5.16 -7.14 10.74
CA ARG A 12 4.89 -8.57 10.54
C ARG A 12 3.41 -8.92 10.68
N VAL A 13 2.67 -8.21 11.53
CA VAL A 13 1.21 -8.42 11.71
C VAL A 13 0.47 -8.06 10.43
N HIS A 14 0.85 -6.97 9.79
CA HIS A 14 0.28 -6.56 8.50
C HIS A 14 0.56 -7.57 7.38
N HIS A 15 1.76 -8.15 7.39
CA HIS A 15 2.17 -9.22 6.47
C HIS A 15 1.71 -10.63 6.87
N GLU A 16 0.81 -10.80 7.84
CA GLU A 16 0.26 -12.12 8.17
C GLU A 16 -0.42 -12.76 6.95
N PHE A 17 -1.04 -11.95 6.11
CA PHE A 17 -1.59 -12.35 4.82
C PHE A 17 -0.59 -12.02 3.70
N THR A 18 0.03 -13.05 3.13
CA THR A 18 0.96 -12.91 1.98
C THR A 18 0.26 -12.65 0.65
N ALA A 19 -1.05 -12.91 0.60
CA ALA A 19 -1.96 -12.52 -0.47
C ALA A 19 -3.16 -11.83 0.20
N PRO A 20 -3.08 -10.51 0.46
CA PRO A 20 -4.08 -9.79 1.23
C PRO A 20 -5.42 -9.73 0.49
N ILE A 21 -6.47 -9.53 1.29
CA ILE A 21 -7.81 -9.17 0.83
C ILE A 21 -8.17 -7.81 1.40
N GLY A 22 -9.11 -7.09 0.78
CA GLY A 22 -9.45 -5.72 1.19
C GLY A 22 -9.85 -5.58 2.66
N PHE A 23 -10.49 -6.60 3.25
CA PHE A 23 -10.83 -6.62 4.68
C PHE A 23 -9.63 -6.74 5.61
N ALA A 24 -8.50 -7.25 5.13
CA ALA A 24 -7.25 -7.33 5.87
C ALA A 24 -6.43 -6.02 5.78
N ALA A 25 -6.82 -5.05 4.95
CA ALA A 25 -6.12 -3.76 4.83
C ALA A 25 -5.87 -3.05 6.19
N PRO A 26 -6.84 -2.96 7.12
CA PRO A 26 -6.61 -2.35 8.43
C PRO A 26 -6.01 -3.31 9.47
N TYR A 27 -5.80 -4.59 9.12
CA TYR A 27 -5.23 -5.57 10.05
C TYR A 27 -3.72 -5.34 10.17
N ALA A 28 -3.33 -4.59 11.19
CA ALA A 28 -1.94 -4.21 11.44
C ALA A 28 -1.68 -3.98 12.93
N HIS A 29 -0.40 -3.90 13.30
CA HIS A 29 -0.01 -3.50 14.65
C HIS A 29 -0.45 -2.06 14.93
N TRP A 30 -0.93 -1.76 16.15
CA TRP A 30 -1.47 -0.44 16.50
C TRP A 30 -0.49 0.72 16.21
N THR A 31 0.81 0.49 16.38
CA THR A 31 1.84 1.50 16.07
C THR A 31 1.91 1.82 14.58
N GLU A 32 1.75 0.80 13.73
CA GLU A 32 1.69 1.00 12.28
C GLU A 32 0.45 1.79 11.90
N VAL A 33 -0.71 1.48 12.49
CA VAL A 33 -1.95 2.23 12.29
C VAL A 33 -1.77 3.72 12.66
N LEU A 34 -1.09 4.02 13.77
CA LEU A 34 -0.81 5.41 14.17
C LEU A 34 0.13 6.11 13.20
N ILE A 35 1.25 5.48 12.82
CA ILE A 35 2.25 6.07 11.91
C ILE A 35 1.64 6.34 10.53
N LEU A 36 0.91 5.37 9.97
CA LEU A 36 0.22 5.51 8.68
C LEU A 36 -0.99 6.46 8.78
N GLY A 37 -1.57 6.61 9.96
CA GLY A 37 -2.63 7.56 10.24
C GLY A 37 -2.17 9.02 10.17
N ILE A 38 -0.95 9.34 10.61
CA ILE A 38 -0.44 10.73 10.67
C ILE A 38 -0.63 11.47 9.34
N PRO A 39 -0.17 10.97 8.17
CA PRO A 39 -0.41 11.64 6.90
C PRO A 39 -1.89 11.84 6.56
N SER A 40 -2.76 10.87 6.92
CA SER A 40 -4.20 10.95 6.65
C SER A 40 -4.90 12.02 7.48
N PHE A 41 -4.43 12.29 8.71
CA PHE A 41 -4.98 13.32 9.59
C PHE A 41 -4.28 14.68 9.48
N ALA A 42 -3.03 14.71 9.00
CA ALA A 42 -2.22 15.94 8.94
C ALA A 42 -2.89 17.05 8.11
N GLY A 43 -3.44 16.71 6.94
CA GLY A 43 -4.15 17.67 6.09
C GLY A 43 -5.31 18.37 6.81
N PRO A 44 -6.33 17.62 7.27
CA PRO A 44 -7.45 18.20 8.04
C PRO A 44 -7.04 18.89 9.33
N ALA A 45 -5.96 18.48 9.98
CA ALA A 45 -5.46 19.12 11.19
C ALA A 45 -4.79 20.48 10.91
N LEU A 46 -4.02 20.59 9.81
CA LEU A 46 -3.36 21.82 9.41
C LEU A 46 -4.32 22.82 8.76
N VAL A 47 -5.30 22.32 8.01
CA VAL A 47 -6.34 23.12 7.36
C VAL A 47 -7.71 22.57 7.74
N PRO A 48 -8.27 23.04 8.88
CA PRO A 48 -9.58 22.58 9.34
C PRO A 48 -10.65 22.79 8.27
N CYS A 49 -11.51 21.77 8.10
CA CYS A 49 -12.57 21.77 7.10
C CYS A 49 -13.92 21.39 7.72
N HIS A 50 -15.00 21.54 6.94
CA HIS A 50 -16.32 21.10 7.36
C HIS A 50 -16.33 19.59 7.65
N MET A 51 -17.11 19.14 8.64
CA MET A 51 -17.15 17.72 9.06
C MET A 51 -17.45 16.77 7.88
N LEU A 52 -18.33 17.17 6.96
CA LEU A 52 -18.61 16.39 5.75
C LEU A 52 -17.37 16.23 4.84
N THR A 53 -16.57 17.28 4.67
CA THR A 53 -15.31 17.20 3.90
C THR A 53 -14.33 16.24 4.57
N PHE A 54 -14.23 16.30 5.90
CA PHE A 54 -13.42 15.37 6.66
C PHE A 54 -13.88 13.91 6.51
N TRP A 55 -15.19 13.63 6.61
CA TRP A 55 -15.70 12.27 6.42
C TRP A 55 -15.50 11.76 5.00
N LEU A 56 -15.75 12.60 3.98
CA LEU A 56 -15.48 12.26 2.58
C LEU A 56 -14.01 11.93 2.37
N TRP A 57 -13.11 12.74 2.94
CA TRP A 57 -11.68 12.49 2.91
C TRP A 57 -11.32 11.13 3.53
N MET A 58 -11.82 10.83 4.73
CA MET A 58 -11.56 9.55 5.39
C MET A 58 -12.11 8.36 4.61
N ILE A 59 -13.29 8.48 4.00
CA ILE A 59 -13.87 7.43 3.14
C ILE A 59 -12.94 7.17 1.95
N ILE A 60 -12.44 8.22 1.27
CA ILE A 60 -11.51 8.07 0.15
C ILE A 60 -10.23 7.36 0.59
N ARG A 61 -9.65 7.74 1.73
CA ARG A 61 -8.44 7.09 2.27
C ARG A 61 -8.67 5.61 2.59
N GLN A 62 -9.83 5.23 3.11
CA GLN A 62 -10.15 3.83 3.36
C GLN A 62 -10.44 3.04 2.08
N MET A 63 -11.11 3.64 1.10
CA MET A 63 -11.33 3.00 -0.21
C MET A 63 -10.00 2.71 -0.91
N GLU A 64 -9.07 3.66 -0.89
CA GLU A 64 -7.71 3.46 -1.40
C GLU A 64 -7.02 2.27 -0.73
N ALA A 65 -7.02 2.22 0.61
CA ALA A 65 -6.41 1.11 1.34
C ALA A 65 -7.07 -0.23 0.99
N ILE A 66 -8.40 -0.28 0.89
CA ILE A 66 -9.12 -1.50 0.50
C ILE A 66 -8.75 -1.91 -0.92
N GLU A 67 -8.67 -0.96 -1.85
CA GLU A 67 -8.34 -1.21 -3.25
C GLU A 67 -6.93 -1.81 -3.38
N THR A 68 -5.92 -1.21 -2.74
CA THR A 68 -4.52 -1.69 -2.84
C THR A 68 -4.30 -3.06 -2.20
N HIS A 69 -5.18 -3.50 -1.29
CA HIS A 69 -5.11 -4.81 -0.67
C HIS A 69 -6.15 -5.79 -1.22
N SER A 70 -6.93 -5.40 -2.22
CA SER A 70 -8.04 -6.22 -2.70
C SER A 70 -7.60 -7.49 -3.45
N GLY A 71 -6.34 -7.53 -3.90
CA GLY A 71 -5.83 -8.55 -4.83
C GLY A 71 -6.42 -8.44 -6.24
N HIS A 72 -7.20 -7.39 -6.52
CA HIS A 72 -7.90 -7.22 -7.78
C HIS A 72 -7.55 -5.91 -8.46
N ASP A 73 -7.16 -6.03 -9.73
CA ASP A 73 -6.83 -4.89 -10.57
C ASP A 73 -7.96 -4.61 -11.57
N PHE A 74 -8.99 -3.89 -11.13
CA PHE A 74 -10.15 -3.64 -11.98
C PHE A 74 -9.85 -2.54 -13.02
N PRO A 75 -10.27 -2.72 -14.29
CA PRO A 75 -9.98 -1.75 -15.35
C PRO A 75 -10.75 -0.43 -15.23
N TRP A 76 -11.76 -0.37 -14.36
CA TRP A 76 -12.60 0.82 -14.15
C TRP A 76 -12.27 1.60 -12.86
N THR A 77 -11.24 1.21 -12.10
CA THR A 77 -10.89 1.99 -10.90
C THR A 77 -10.35 3.38 -11.29
N PRO A 78 -10.75 4.46 -10.61
CA PRO A 78 -10.25 5.82 -10.91
C PRO A 78 -8.72 5.96 -10.79
N THR A 79 -8.11 5.13 -9.95
CA THR A 79 -6.67 5.11 -9.70
C THR A 79 -5.84 4.74 -10.93
N LYS A 80 -6.43 4.05 -11.92
CA LYS A 80 -5.80 3.79 -13.23
C LYS A 80 -5.38 5.04 -13.98
N TYR A 81 -6.05 6.15 -13.73
CA TYR A 81 -5.77 7.43 -14.38
C TYR A 81 -4.73 8.27 -13.63
N ILE A 82 -4.24 7.80 -12.48
CA ILE A 82 -3.27 8.50 -11.65
C ILE A 82 -1.86 8.00 -12.02
N PRO A 83 -0.97 8.87 -12.53
CA PRO A 83 0.40 8.49 -12.86
C PRO A 83 1.13 7.94 -11.64
N PHE A 84 1.96 6.90 -11.86
CA PHE A 84 2.78 6.24 -10.83
C PHE A 84 1.99 5.56 -9.71
N TYR A 85 0.68 5.35 -9.86
CA TYR A 85 -0.10 4.56 -8.91
C TYR A 85 0.26 3.07 -9.02
N GLY A 86 0.62 2.44 -7.91
CA GLY A 86 1.02 1.03 -7.88
C GLY A 86 -0.16 0.06 -7.98
N GLY A 87 -1.26 0.36 -7.27
CA GLY A 87 -2.45 -0.48 -7.25
C GLY A 87 -2.26 -1.82 -6.53
N ALA A 88 -3.28 -2.69 -6.67
CA ALA A 88 -3.35 -3.96 -5.96
C ALA A 88 -2.18 -4.89 -6.30
N GLU A 89 -1.86 -5.04 -7.59
CA GLU A 89 -0.78 -5.93 -8.05
C GLU A 89 0.59 -5.58 -7.46
N TYR A 90 0.90 -4.28 -7.38
CA TYR A 90 2.19 -3.80 -6.87
C TYR A 90 2.34 -4.04 -5.36
N HIS A 91 1.25 -3.89 -4.62
CA HIS A 91 1.22 -4.10 -3.18
C HIS A 91 1.06 -5.58 -2.82
N ASP A 92 0.36 -6.37 -3.63
CA ASP A 92 0.30 -7.82 -3.47
C ASP A 92 1.70 -8.44 -3.58
N TYR A 93 2.54 -7.96 -4.51
CA TYR A 93 3.94 -8.37 -4.55
C TYR A 93 4.70 -8.04 -3.26
N HIS A 94 4.45 -6.86 -2.68
CA HIS A 94 5.05 -6.45 -1.40
C HIS A 94 4.68 -7.45 -0.28
N HIS A 95 3.40 -7.82 -0.19
CA HIS A 95 2.92 -8.82 0.75
C HIS A 95 3.51 -10.20 0.52
N PHE A 96 3.58 -10.62 -0.75
CA PHE A 96 4.09 -11.93 -1.16
C PHE A 96 5.55 -12.12 -0.74
N VAL A 97 6.41 -11.12 -0.97
CA VAL A 97 7.83 -11.22 -0.58
C VAL A 97 8.05 -10.96 0.91
N GLY A 98 7.24 -10.09 1.51
CA GLY A 98 7.32 -9.70 2.91
C GLY A 98 8.76 -9.40 3.37
N GLY A 99 9.16 -9.99 4.50
CA GLY A 99 10.50 -9.82 5.08
C GLY A 99 11.64 -10.51 4.33
N GLN A 100 11.35 -11.30 3.27
CA GLN A 100 12.37 -12.00 2.50
C GLN A 100 13.03 -11.10 1.46
N SER A 101 12.29 -10.14 0.91
CA SER A 101 12.79 -9.14 -0.02
C SER A 101 12.24 -7.77 0.33
N HIS A 102 13.14 -6.87 0.67
CA HIS A 102 12.90 -5.46 0.98
C HIS A 102 12.50 -4.69 -0.30
N SER A 103 11.28 -4.93 -0.80
CA SER A 103 10.80 -4.46 -2.10
C SER A 103 9.45 -3.76 -1.99
N ASN A 104 9.16 -2.84 -2.91
CA ASN A 104 7.85 -2.21 -3.11
C ASN A 104 7.31 -1.53 -1.84
N PHE A 105 8.08 -0.63 -1.26
CA PHE A 105 7.75 -0.01 0.03
C PHE A 105 6.67 1.05 -0.05
N ALA A 106 6.48 1.66 -1.22
CA ALA A 106 5.45 2.65 -1.38
C ALA A 106 4.08 1.97 -1.47
N SER A 107 3.17 2.36 -0.58
CA SER A 107 1.81 1.84 -0.54
C SER A 107 0.92 2.37 -1.67
N VAL A 108 1.27 3.51 -2.28
CA VAL A 108 0.44 4.21 -3.26
C VAL A 108 1.23 4.54 -4.52
N PHE A 109 2.27 5.37 -4.38
CA PHE A 109 2.99 5.93 -5.52
C PHE A 109 4.39 5.33 -5.67
N THR A 110 4.67 4.77 -6.85
CA THR A 110 5.86 3.96 -7.12
C THR A 110 7.13 4.76 -7.38
N TYR A 111 7.06 6.10 -7.47
CA TYR A 111 8.21 6.93 -7.84
C TYR A 111 9.39 6.78 -6.86
N CYS A 112 9.12 6.70 -5.55
CA CYS A 112 10.17 6.47 -4.55
C CYS A 112 10.86 5.14 -4.80
N ASP A 113 10.09 4.07 -5.00
CA ASP A 113 10.66 2.75 -5.22
C ASP A 113 11.46 2.68 -6.52
N TYR A 114 11.03 3.40 -7.56
CA TYR A 114 11.78 3.52 -8.81
C TYR A 114 13.12 4.24 -8.59
N ILE A 115 13.11 5.39 -7.89
CA ILE A 115 14.30 6.20 -7.62
C ILE A 115 15.31 5.43 -6.76
N TYR A 116 14.83 4.74 -5.72
CA TYR A 116 15.69 3.98 -4.80
C TYR A 116 15.97 2.55 -5.28
N GLY A 117 15.32 2.11 -6.37
CA GLY A 117 15.51 0.81 -6.99
C GLY A 117 14.95 -0.36 -6.19
N THR A 118 13.97 -0.12 -5.33
CA THR A 118 13.29 -1.12 -4.48
C THR A 118 12.11 -1.79 -5.19
N ASP A 119 11.87 -1.51 -6.47
CA ASP A 119 10.86 -2.17 -7.32
C ASP A 119 11.45 -3.24 -8.27
N LYS A 120 12.77 -3.50 -8.21
CA LYS A 120 13.48 -4.37 -9.18
C LYS A 120 12.93 -5.81 -9.17
N GLY A 121 12.62 -6.34 -7.99
CA GLY A 121 12.07 -7.69 -7.84
C GLY A 121 10.71 -7.81 -8.54
N TYR A 122 9.83 -6.84 -8.28
CA TYR A 122 8.52 -6.74 -8.92
C TYR A 122 8.63 -6.68 -10.44
N ARG A 123 9.48 -5.79 -10.97
CA ARG A 123 9.69 -5.67 -12.42
C ARG A 123 10.22 -6.95 -13.06
N CYS A 124 11.05 -7.71 -12.35
CA CYS A 124 11.55 -9.00 -12.83
C CYS A 124 10.41 -10.03 -12.90
N GLN A 125 9.63 -10.16 -11.83
CA GLN A 125 8.50 -11.09 -11.76
C GLN A 125 7.45 -10.75 -12.82
N LYS A 126 7.08 -9.47 -12.96
CA LYS A 126 6.11 -9.01 -13.95
C LYS A 126 6.51 -9.38 -15.37
N LYS A 127 7.76 -9.08 -15.76
CA LYS A 127 8.31 -9.47 -17.06
C LYS A 127 8.33 -10.98 -17.30
N TYR A 128 8.44 -11.77 -16.24
CA TYR A 128 8.36 -13.23 -16.34
C TYR A 128 6.92 -13.67 -16.57
N LEU A 129 5.97 -13.16 -15.79
CA LEU A 129 4.54 -13.46 -15.91
C LEU A 129 3.98 -13.05 -17.28
N ASP A 130 4.39 -11.89 -17.81
CA ASP A 130 3.99 -11.41 -19.14
C ASP A 130 4.49 -12.30 -20.29
N LYS A 131 5.47 -13.17 -20.06
CA LYS A 131 6.00 -14.10 -21.09
C LYS A 131 5.32 -15.47 -21.06
N VAL A 132 4.72 -15.84 -19.94
CA VAL A 132 4.10 -17.17 -19.74
C VAL A 132 2.59 -17.13 -19.92
N ASN A 133 1.99 -15.94 -19.88
CA ASN A 133 0.60 -15.66 -20.24
C ASN A 133 0.49 -15.27 -21.71
#